data_AF-A0A7L9AQD8-F1
#
_entry.id   AF-A0A7L9AQD8-F1
#
_cell.length_a   1.000
_cell.length_b   1.000
_cell.length_c   1.000
_cell.angle_alpha   90.00
_cell.angle_beta   90.00
_cell.angle_gamma   90.00
#
_symmetry.space_group_name_H-M   'P 1'
#
loop_
_entity.id
_entity.type
_entity.pdbx_description
1 polymer ?
#
loop_
_entity_poly.entity_id
_entity_poly.type
_entity_poly.pdbx_seq_one_letter_code
_entity_poly.pdbx_strand_id
1 'polypeptide(L)'
;DTSVTITWNQNNKIGSSSILGYQVEMFSRETLLGNNTPRNSRGWVVVSKRVHQTHFIVKSLIPGITYMFIVRAENSHGLSGPSTTSEAVTVGEDNNSLWDSGIFSNSTEHRKNIMTDNIVELIEATPIDSKT
;
A
#
# COMPACT_ATOMS: atom_id res chain seq x y z
N ASP A 1 2.74 16.29 -2.30
CA ASP A 1 3.52 15.06 -2.06
C ASP A 1 2.61 13.89 -2.37
N THR A 2 2.93 13.04 -3.35
CA THR A 2 2.10 11.90 -3.75
C THR A 2 2.57 10.64 -3.03
N SER A 3 2.11 10.48 -1.79
CA SER A 3 2.43 9.33 -0.95
C SER A 3 1.21 8.65 -0.39
N VAL A 4 1.32 7.34 -0.16
CA VAL A 4 0.35 6.52 0.56
C VAL A 4 1.08 5.83 1.71
N THR A 5 0.53 5.93 2.91
CA THR A 5 1.01 5.19 4.08
C THR A 5 0.22 3.91 4.18
N ILE A 6 0.91 2.78 4.17
CA ILE A 6 0.30 1.47 4.38
C ILE A 6 0.63 0.95 5.78
N THR A 7 -0.34 0.34 6.45
CA THR A 7 -0.18 -0.30 7.76
C THR A 7 -0.75 -1.71 7.72
N TRP A 8 -0.15 -2.64 8.45
CA TRP A 8 -0.61 -4.02 8.57
C TRP A 8 -0.41 -4.55 9.99
N ASN A 9 -1.09 -5.64 10.34
CA ASN A 9 -0.89 -6.28 11.64
C ASN A 9 0.25 -7.31 11.60
N GLN A 10 1.08 -7.33 12.65
CA GLN A 10 2.04 -8.41 12.84
C GLN A 10 1.28 -9.66 13.31
N ASN A 11 1.24 -10.67 12.46
CA ASN A 11 0.64 -11.94 12.82
C ASN A 11 1.55 -12.70 13.79
N ASN A 12 1.14 -12.79 15.05
CA ASN A 12 1.85 -13.55 16.10
C ASN A 12 1.64 -15.06 16.02
N LYS A 13 0.97 -15.57 14.97
CA LYS A 13 0.97 -17.00 14.64
C LYS A 13 2.32 -17.36 14.01
N ILE A 14 3.32 -17.38 14.88
CA ILE A 14 4.67 -17.86 14.64
C ILE A 14 4.53 -19.36 14.35
N GLY A 15 4.55 -19.74 13.07
CA GLY A 15 5.16 -21.02 12.70
C GLY A 15 6.59 -21.05 13.25
N SER A 16 7.25 -22.20 13.31
CA SER A 16 8.52 -22.42 14.05
C SER A 16 9.74 -21.53 13.70
N SER A 17 9.61 -20.52 12.82
CA SER A 17 10.67 -19.58 12.42
C SER A 17 10.25 -18.12 12.60
N SER A 18 11.15 -17.30 13.15
CA SER A 18 10.96 -15.87 13.35
C SER A 18 10.86 -15.08 12.04
N ILE A 19 10.05 -14.02 12.04
CA ILE A 19 9.92 -13.08 10.91
C ILE A 19 11.20 -12.25 10.81
N LEU A 20 11.79 -12.19 9.62
CA LEU A 20 12.94 -11.35 9.27
C LEU A 20 12.54 -9.96 8.78
N GLY A 21 11.33 -9.84 8.22
CA GLY A 21 10.75 -8.58 7.76
C GLY A 21 9.56 -8.82 6.84
N TYR A 22 9.16 -7.77 6.13
CA TYR A 22 8.04 -7.79 5.21
C TYR A 22 8.44 -7.30 3.82
N GLN A 23 7.91 -7.93 2.78
CA GLN A 23 7.94 -7.45 1.40
C GLN A 23 6.62 -6.75 1.08
N VAL A 24 6.71 -5.54 0.54
CA VAL A 24 5.55 -4.76 0.09
C VAL A 24 5.49 -4.83 -1.43
N GLU A 25 4.33 -5.17 -1.97
CA GLU A 25 4.05 -5.13 -3.39
C GLU A 25 2.89 -4.18 -3.69
N MET A 26 2.94 -3.59 -4.88
CA MET A 26 1.97 -2.61 -5.38
C MET A 26 1.48 -3.02 -6.75
N PHE A 27 0.21 -2.80 -7.00
CA PHE A 27 -0.44 -3.03 -8.29
C PHE A 27 -1.18 -1.77 -8.73
N SER A 28 -1.12 -1.46 -10.02
CA SER A 28 -2.02 -0.50 -10.67
C SER A 28 -2.29 -0.93 -12.11
N ARG A 29 -3.23 -0.26 -12.79
CA ARG A 29 -3.41 -0.47 -14.23
C ARG A 29 -2.13 -0.15 -15.00
N GLU A 30 -1.38 0.87 -14.56
CA GLU A 30 -0.12 1.27 -15.19
C GLU A 30 0.96 0.19 -15.05
N THR A 31 1.01 -0.56 -13.94
CA THR A 31 1.96 -1.67 -13.80
C THR A 31 1.64 -2.82 -14.76
N LEU A 32 0.41 -2.93 -15.28
CA LEU A 32 0.04 -3.91 -16.31
C LEU A 32 0.34 -3.46 -17.74
N LEU A 33 0.19 -2.17 -18.04
CA LEU A 33 0.23 -1.64 -19.41
C LEU A 33 1.63 -1.55 -20.01
N GLY A 34 2.69 -1.69 -19.20
CA GLY A 34 4.05 -2.00 -19.68
C GLY A 34 4.70 -0.94 -20.57
N ASN A 35 4.16 0.28 -20.62
CA ASN A 35 4.76 1.42 -21.30
C ASN A 35 6.07 1.87 -20.61
N ASN A 36 6.15 1.75 -19.28
CA ASN A 36 7.34 2.10 -18.48
C ASN A 36 7.79 1.01 -17.49
N THR A 37 7.22 -0.19 -17.59
CA THR A 37 7.42 -1.27 -16.60
C THR A 37 8.09 -2.46 -17.28
N PRO A 38 9.26 -2.94 -16.80
CA PRO A 38 9.91 -4.13 -17.33
C PRO A 38 8.94 -5.31 -17.47
N ARG A 39 9.09 -6.14 -18.52
CA ARG A 39 8.15 -7.26 -18.78
C ARG A 39 8.03 -8.23 -17.59
N ASN A 40 9.08 -8.36 -16.79
CA ASN A 40 9.14 -9.14 -15.55
C ASN A 40 8.52 -8.44 -14.33
N SER A 41 8.00 -7.22 -14.49
CA SER A 41 7.35 -6.41 -13.46
C SER A 41 5.90 -6.09 -13.82
N ARG A 42 5.29 -6.88 -14.72
CA ARG A 42 3.86 -6.76 -15.03
C ARG A 42 3.02 -7.34 -13.89
N GLY A 43 2.07 -6.57 -13.40
CA GLY A 43 1.20 -6.96 -12.29
C GLY A 43 1.69 -6.40 -10.95
N TRP A 44 1.83 -7.26 -9.95
CA TRP A 44 2.34 -6.87 -8.63
C TRP A 44 3.84 -6.57 -8.71
N VAL A 45 4.22 -5.36 -8.29
CA VAL A 45 5.60 -4.87 -8.30
C VAL A 45 6.10 -4.72 -6.87
N VAL A 46 7.27 -5.26 -6.57
CA VAL A 46 7.92 -5.08 -5.27
C VAL A 46 8.37 -3.64 -5.11
N VAL A 47 7.81 -2.94 -4.14
CA VAL A 47 8.18 -1.55 -3.82
C VAL A 47 9.13 -1.46 -2.62
N SER A 48 9.15 -2.48 -1.78
CA SER A 48 10.10 -2.57 -0.67
C SER A 48 10.31 -4.02 -0.22
N LYS A 49 11.51 -4.32 0.26
CA LYS A 49 11.90 -5.63 0.82
C LYS A 49 12.43 -5.44 2.22
N ARG A 50 12.24 -6.46 3.07
CA ARG A 50 12.76 -6.49 4.44
C ARG A 50 12.35 -5.27 5.29
N VAL A 51 11.10 -4.83 5.17
CA VAL A 51 10.54 -3.81 6.07
C VAL A 51 10.40 -4.43 7.46
N HIS A 52 11.05 -3.85 8.47
CA HIS A 52 11.02 -4.38 9.85
C HIS A 52 9.83 -3.87 10.66
N GLN A 53 9.22 -2.77 10.23
CA GLN A 53 8.06 -2.17 10.87
C GLN A 53 6.77 -2.73 10.26
N THR A 54 5.65 -2.55 10.94
CA THR A 54 4.31 -2.90 10.47
C THR A 54 3.63 -1.78 9.67
N HIS A 55 4.43 -0.86 9.16
CA HIS A 55 3.98 0.24 8.32
C HIS A 55 5.08 0.61 7.31
N PHE A 56 4.67 1.20 6.20
CA PHE A 56 5.58 1.69 5.16
C PHE A 56 4.93 2.84 4.37
N ILE A 57 5.75 3.81 3.94
CA ILE A 57 5.27 4.95 3.14
C ILE A 57 5.74 4.75 1.71
N VAL A 58 4.80 4.53 0.80
CA VAL A 58 5.06 4.49 -0.64
C VAL A 58 5.00 5.92 -1.16
N LYS A 59 6.10 6.40 -1.76
CA LYS A 59 6.25 7.77 -2.26
C LYS A 59 6.32 7.80 -3.79
N SER A 60 6.25 9.01 -4.34
CA SER A 60 6.40 9.27 -5.78
C SER A 60 5.35 8.53 -6.63
N LEU A 61 4.13 8.43 -6.10
CA LEU A 61 3.01 7.85 -6.83
C LEU A 61 2.49 8.83 -7.89
N ILE A 62 1.85 8.30 -8.93
CA ILE A 62 1.33 9.11 -10.03
C ILE A 62 -0.08 9.61 -9.63
N PRO A 63 -0.34 10.93 -9.62
CA PRO A 63 -1.68 11.47 -9.42
C PRO A 63 -2.70 10.88 -10.41
N GLY A 64 -3.94 10.70 -9.97
CA GLY A 64 -5.02 10.17 -10.80
C GLY A 64 -4.97 8.64 -11.01
N ILE A 65 -3.90 7.98 -10.56
CA ILE A 65 -3.77 6.51 -10.67
C ILE A 65 -4.26 5.84 -9.38
N THR A 66 -5.04 4.78 -9.57
CA THR A 66 -5.49 3.89 -8.51
C THR A 66 -4.49 2.78 -8.26
N TYR A 67 -4.07 2.64 -7.00
CA TYR A 67 -3.13 1.64 -6.53
C TYR A 67 -3.78 0.68 -5.54
N MET A 68 -3.30 -0.56 -5.54
CA MET A 68 -3.59 -1.59 -4.54
C MET A 68 -2.27 -2.10 -3.98
N PHE A 69 -2.28 -2.55 -2.73
CA PHE A 69 -1.10 -3.02 -2.01
C PHE A 69 -1.32 -4.42 -1.44
N ILE A 70 -0.24 -5.17 -1.29
CA ILE A 70 -0.18 -6.39 -0.49
C ILE A 70 1.13 -6.43 0.29
N VAL A 71 1.14 -7.22 1.35
CA VAL A 71 2.32 -7.49 2.17
C VAL A 71 2.57 -8.99 2.24
N ARG A 72 3.84 -9.38 2.26
CA ARG A 72 4.28 -10.77 2.52
C ARG A 72 5.26 -10.78 3.66
N ALA A 73 5.10 -11.68 4.62
CA ALA A 73 6.10 -11.92 5.65
C ALA A 73 7.29 -12.70 5.06
N GLU A 74 8.50 -12.35 5.45
CA GLU A 74 9.74 -13.02 5.08
C GLU A 74 10.30 -13.74 6.31
N ASN A 75 10.63 -15.03 6.18
CA ASN A 75 11.38 -15.77 7.18
C ASN A 75 12.57 -16.51 6.54
N SER A 76 13.29 -17.32 7.33
CA SER A 76 14.44 -18.10 6.84
C SER A 76 14.10 -19.10 5.72
N HIS A 77 12.82 -19.43 5.52
CA HIS A 77 12.34 -20.35 4.50
C HIS A 77 11.81 -19.62 3.26
N GLY A 78 11.65 -18.30 3.30
CA GLY A 78 11.21 -17.47 2.18
C GLY A 78 10.01 -16.58 2.50
N LEU A 79 9.28 -16.20 1.46
CA LEU A 79 8.13 -15.31 1.54
C LEU A 79 6.85 -16.07 1.81
N SER A 80 5.98 -15.51 2.63
CA SER A 80 4.64 -16.04 2.91
C SER A 80 3.69 -15.98 1.70
N GLY A 81 2.49 -16.52 1.89
CA GLY A 81 1.35 -16.12 1.07
C GLY A 81 1.12 -14.59 1.14
N PRO A 82 0.50 -13.99 0.11
CA PRO A 82 0.16 -12.58 0.14
C PRO A 82 -0.88 -12.30 1.22
N SER A 83 -0.84 -11.09 1.79
CA SER A 83 -1.94 -10.55 2.59
C SER A 83 -3.22 -10.43 1.77
N THR A 84 -4.34 -10.17 2.43
CA THR A 84 -5.49 -9.61 1.72
C THR A 84 -5.07 -8.33 1.00
N THR A 85 -5.50 -8.18 -0.24
CA THR A 85 -5.30 -6.95 -1.02
C THR A 85 -5.94 -5.77 -0.29
N SER A 86 -5.23 -4.63 -0.25
CA SER A 86 -5.79 -3.41 0.30
C SER A 86 -7.02 -2.93 -0.47
N GLU A 87 -7.76 -2.00 0.12
CA GLU A 87 -8.67 -1.16 -0.65
C GLU A 87 -7.89 -0.39 -1.74
N ALA A 88 -8.61 -0.07 -2.82
CA ALA A 88 -8.05 0.63 -3.97
C ALA A 88 -7.98 2.13 -3.66
N VAL A 89 -6.78 2.72 -3.78
CA VAL A 89 -6.53 4.12 -3.43
C VAL A 89 -6.10 4.93 -4.63
N THR A 90 -6.88 5.95 -4.97
CA THR A 90 -6.54 6.92 -6.00
C THR A 90 -5.73 8.03 -5.38
N VAL A 91 -4.51 8.20 -5.86
CA VAL A 91 -3.64 9.29 -5.41
C VAL A 91 -4.21 10.58 -5.95
N GLY A 92 -4.54 11.50 -5.05
CA GLY A 92 -5.17 12.77 -5.41
C GLY A 92 -4.38 13.48 -6.49
N GLU A 93 -5.06 13.78 -7.60
CA GLU A 93 -4.76 14.97 -8.38
C GLU A 93 -4.98 16.13 -7.41
N ASP A 94 -4.08 17.09 -7.40
CA ASP A 94 -4.22 18.33 -6.67
C ASP A 94 -5.59 18.96 -6.97
N ASN A 95 -6.57 18.69 -6.11
CA ASN A 95 -7.92 19.27 -6.16
C ASN A 95 -7.90 20.75 -5.76
N ASN A 96 -6.89 21.48 -6.23
CA ASN A 96 -6.76 22.89 -6.02
C ASN A 96 -7.80 23.71 -6.81
N SER A 97 -8.62 23.05 -7.65
CA SER A 97 -9.68 23.68 -8.42
C SER A 97 -11.09 23.53 -7.83
N LEU A 98 -11.28 22.76 -6.75
CA LEU A 98 -12.61 22.59 -6.12
C LEU A 98 -12.87 23.58 -4.96
N TRP A 99 -11.85 24.28 -4.46
CA TRP A 99 -12.00 25.35 -3.48
C TRP A 99 -12.10 26.75 -4.08
N ASP A 100 -11.83 26.92 -5.38
CA ASP A 100 -11.98 28.21 -6.09
C ASP A 100 -13.41 28.41 -6.66
N SER A 101 -14.18 27.34 -6.85
CA SER A 101 -15.52 27.42 -7.46
C SER A 101 -16.64 27.90 -6.52
N GLY A 102 -16.34 28.41 -5.32
CA GLY A 102 -17.32 29.10 -4.46
C GLY A 102 -18.51 28.27 -3.92
N ILE A 103 -18.56 26.96 -4.17
CA ILE A 103 -19.73 26.11 -3.80
C ILE A 103 -19.77 25.77 -2.30
N PHE A 104 -18.64 25.82 -1.58
CA PHE A 104 -18.60 25.49 -0.15
C PHE A 104 -18.32 26.72 0.71
N SER A 105 -19.25 27.69 0.65
CA SER A 105 -19.34 28.72 1.68
C SER A 105 -20.00 28.14 2.94
N ASN A 106 -19.42 28.46 4.09
CA ASN A 106 -19.84 28.12 5.46
C ASN A 106 -19.75 26.64 5.90
N SER A 107 -18.55 26.21 6.32
CA SER A 107 -18.39 25.26 7.44
C SER A 107 -16.94 25.22 7.92
N THR A 108 -16.67 25.89 9.04
CA THR A 108 -15.36 25.92 9.75
C THR A 108 -14.96 24.58 10.37
N GLU A 109 -15.79 23.54 10.25
CA GLU A 109 -15.57 22.20 10.83
C GLU A 109 -15.01 21.17 9.82
N HIS A 110 -15.12 21.39 8.50
CA HIS A 110 -14.78 20.36 7.49
C HIS A 110 -13.37 20.45 6.91
N ARG A 111 -12.56 21.44 7.33
CA ARG A 111 -11.18 21.59 6.83
C ARG A 111 -10.15 20.71 7.52
N LYS A 112 -10.49 20.04 8.63
CA LYS A 112 -9.55 19.12 9.30
C LYS A 112 -9.51 17.73 8.69
N ASN A 113 -10.50 17.37 7.85
CA ASN A 113 -10.62 16.02 7.30
C ASN A 113 -10.07 15.84 5.87
N ILE A 114 -9.67 16.93 5.20
CA ILE A 114 -9.32 16.90 3.77
C ILE A 114 -7.80 16.95 3.52
N MET A 115 -6.98 17.10 4.57
CA MET A 115 -5.52 17.21 4.42
C MET A 115 -4.69 16.03 4.95
N THR A 116 -5.28 15.01 5.58
CA THR A 116 -4.45 14.11 6.41
C THR A 116 -4.27 12.69 5.91
N ASP A 117 -5.29 11.94 5.50
CA ASP A 117 -5.10 10.48 5.53
C ASP A 117 -5.25 9.76 4.18
N ASN A 118 -4.17 9.79 3.38
CA ASN A 118 -3.90 8.70 2.42
C ASN A 118 -3.34 7.47 3.18
N ILE A 119 -3.99 7.07 4.27
CA ILE A 119 -3.63 5.90 5.06
C ILE A 119 -4.50 4.73 4.60
N VAL A 120 -3.85 3.62 4.27
CA VAL A 120 -4.51 2.40 3.80
C VAL A 120 -4.22 1.28 4.78
N GLU A 121 -5.29 0.74 5.36
CA GLU A 121 -5.20 -0.43 6.24
C GLU A 121 -5.23 -1.72 5.42
N LEU A 122 -4.28 -2.60 5.69
CA LEU A 122 -4.22 -3.95 5.11
C LEU A 122 -4.56 -4.99 6.17
N ILE A 123 -5.43 -5.93 5.80
CA ILE A 123 -5.67 -7.14 6.60
C ILE A 123 -4.52 -8.13 6.38
N GLU A 124 -4.20 -8.89 7.42
CA GLU A 124 -3.03 -9.75 7.65
C GLU A 124 -2.48 -10.61 6.48
N ALA A 125 -1.16 -10.83 6.47
CA ALA A 125 -0.53 -11.96 5.76
C ALA A 125 -0.27 -13.09 6.75
N THR A 126 -0.66 -14.33 6.41
CA THR A 126 -0.31 -15.51 7.18
C THR A 126 1.02 -16.10 6.67
N PRO A 127 2.00 -16.40 7.55
CA PRO A 127 3.23 -17.08 7.14
C PRO A 127 2.92 -18.44 6.49
N ILE A 128 3.78 -18.92 5.58
CA ILE A 128 3.62 -20.26 5.00
C ILE A 128 3.56 -21.28 6.13
N ASP A 129 2.47 -22.05 6.14
CA ASP A 129 2.24 -23.13 7.09
C ASP A 129 3.20 -24.28 6.75
N SER A 130 4.19 -24.50 7.60
CA SER A 130 5.07 -25.67 7.50
C SER A 130 4.33 -26.87 8.06
N LYS A 131 3.64 -27.61 7.17
CA LYS A 131 3.09 -28.92 7.49
C LYS A 131 4.26 -29.90 7.70
N THR A 132 4.49 -30.31 8.95
CA THR A 132 5.17 -31.58 9.27
C THR A 132 4.16 -32.70 9.17
#